data_AF-A0AAX1JFY0-F1
#
_entry.id   AF-A0AAX1JFY0-F1
#
_cell.length_a   1.000
_cell.length_b   1.000
_cell.length_c   1.000
_cell.angle_alpha   90.00
_cell.angle_beta   90.00
_cell.angle_gamma   90.00
#
_symmetry.space_group_name_H-M   'P 1'
#
loop_
_entity.id
_entity.type
_entity.pdbx_description
1 polymer ?
#
loop_
_entity_poly.entity_id
_entity_poly.type
_entity_poly.pdbx_seq_one_letter_code
_entity_poly.pdbx_strand_id
1 'polypeptide(L)'
;MQFTSCLVEPEQIALQAPILRRIYNESTRARAAIDVLATLMSQGMVTAGGGNAEIAGFVRDYLDLGLSRTYLAHVVRDAFVCGNGYLSWGQVPDEDIRLLRPESVAIQGDGTFIERTPEGDVLHRRVLHVKGASQADSPYGISILEPLVLLQIQKETADELKARAAAWNVDAVPVEHREYALSMLPFAERTLETVETQTKNILGPVLDRNTLDVQVPAGLYFAGAEKMQPAAQAIAMPAASNEVS
;
A
#
# COMPACT_ATOMS: atom_id res chain seq x y z
N MET A 1 -6.66 33.34 2.34
CA MET A 1 -5.67 32.27 2.08
C MET A 1 -6.45 31.06 1.62
N GLN A 2 -6.56 30.84 0.31
CA GLN A 2 -7.23 29.65 -0.22
C GLN A 2 -6.21 28.51 -0.14
N PHE A 3 -6.50 27.50 0.68
CA PHE A 3 -5.81 26.22 0.60
C PHE A 3 -6.31 25.55 -0.68
N THR A 4 -5.53 25.65 -1.75
CA THR A 4 -5.77 24.85 -2.96
C THR A 4 -5.62 23.40 -2.55
N SER A 5 -6.70 22.62 -2.65
CA SER A 5 -6.66 21.18 -2.38
C SER A 5 -5.64 20.54 -3.33
N CYS A 6 -4.60 19.91 -2.79
CA CYS A 6 -3.75 19.01 -3.56
C CYS A 6 -4.57 17.75 -3.83
N LEU A 7 -5.44 17.80 -4.85
CA LEU A 7 -6.13 16.62 -5.35
C LEU A 7 -5.09 15.62 -5.86
N VAL A 8 -5.28 14.34 -5.55
CA VAL A 8 -4.40 13.28 -6.05
C VAL A 8 -4.56 13.18 -7.57
N GLU A 9 -3.46 13.39 -8.28
CA GLU A 9 -3.39 13.25 -9.73
C GLU A 9 -2.80 11.89 -10.14
N PRO A 10 -3.09 11.36 -11.35
CA PRO A 10 -2.59 10.05 -11.79
C PRO A 10 -1.06 9.92 -11.71
N GLU A 11 -0.34 11.00 -12.03
CA GLU A 11 1.12 11.05 -11.97
C GLU A 11 1.66 10.91 -10.54
N GLN A 12 0.92 11.43 -9.56
CA GLN A 12 1.28 11.30 -8.14
C GLN A 12 1.11 9.86 -7.67
N ILE A 13 0.04 9.18 -8.10
CA ILE A 13 -0.20 7.76 -7.80
C ILE A 13 0.96 6.92 -8.35
N ALA A 14 1.40 7.18 -9.58
CA ALA A 14 2.51 6.46 -10.18
C ALA A 14 3.83 6.59 -9.40
N LEU A 15 4.08 7.76 -8.82
CA LEU A 15 5.24 8.00 -7.96
C LEU A 15 5.09 7.37 -6.56
N GLN A 16 3.91 7.47 -5.96
CA GLN A 16 3.66 7.08 -4.57
C GLN A 16 3.41 5.59 -4.39
N ALA A 17 2.77 4.91 -5.34
CA ALA A 17 2.39 3.50 -5.20
C ALA A 17 3.58 2.59 -4.87
N PRO A 18 4.76 2.69 -5.52
CA PRO A 18 5.92 1.89 -5.15
C PRO A 18 6.43 2.16 -3.72
N ILE A 19 6.36 3.41 -3.24
CA ILE A 19 6.74 3.79 -1.88
C ILE A 19 5.80 3.15 -0.85
N LEU A 20 4.50 3.25 -1.07
CA LEU A 20 3.50 2.72 -0.14
C LEU A 20 3.50 1.18 -0.12
N ARG A 21 3.76 0.53 -1.26
CA ARG A 21 3.98 -0.91 -1.34
C ARG A 21 5.20 -1.37 -0.54
N ARG A 22 6.25 -0.56 -0.49
CA ARG A 22 7.42 -0.84 0.35
C ARG A 22 7.04 -0.86 1.83
N ILE A 23 6.27 0.14 2.30
CA ILE A 23 5.79 0.20 3.68
C ILE A 23 4.95 -1.04 4.01
N TYR A 24 4.00 -1.40 3.14
CA TYR A 24 3.24 -2.65 3.27
C TYR A 24 4.17 -3.88 3.31
N ASN A 25 5.24 -3.87 2.51
CA ASN A 25 6.12 -5.01 2.39
C ASN A 25 7.08 -5.21 3.59
N GLU A 26 7.54 -4.11 4.19
CA GLU A 26 8.58 -4.09 5.23
C GLU A 26 8.01 -3.98 6.64
N SER A 27 6.92 -3.25 6.84
CA SER A 27 6.28 -3.11 8.15
C SER A 27 5.28 -4.25 8.37
N THR A 28 5.65 -5.20 9.23
CA THR A 28 4.79 -6.32 9.65
C THR A 28 3.45 -5.86 10.21
N ARG A 29 3.44 -4.73 10.93
CA ARG A 29 2.23 -4.14 11.53
C ARG A 29 1.30 -3.57 10.45
N ALA A 30 1.85 -2.79 9.52
CA ALA A 30 1.11 -2.31 8.35
C ALA A 30 0.53 -3.45 7.53
N ARG A 31 1.32 -4.48 7.19
CA ARG A 31 0.82 -5.67 6.48
C ARG A 31 -0.34 -6.32 7.23
N ALA A 32 -0.16 -6.62 8.51
CA ALA A 32 -1.18 -7.27 9.31
C ALA A 32 -2.48 -6.47 9.37
N ALA A 33 -2.40 -5.13 9.51
CA ALA A 33 -3.58 -4.27 9.53
C ALA A 33 -4.34 -4.33 8.20
N ILE A 34 -3.61 -4.22 7.09
CA ILE A 34 -4.16 -4.26 5.75
C ILE A 34 -4.75 -5.63 5.43
N ASP A 35 -4.09 -6.72 5.83
CA ASP A 35 -4.58 -8.08 5.59
C ASP A 35 -5.86 -8.37 6.39
N VAL A 36 -5.98 -7.83 7.61
CA VAL A 36 -7.24 -7.88 8.38
C VAL A 36 -8.34 -7.12 7.67
N LEU A 37 -8.08 -5.89 7.19
CA LEU A 37 -9.06 -5.09 6.45
C LEU A 37 -9.48 -5.76 5.14
N ALA A 38 -8.51 -6.27 4.38
CA ALA A 38 -8.75 -7.02 3.15
C ALA A 38 -9.60 -8.26 3.41
N THR A 39 -9.30 -9.01 4.47
CA THR A 39 -10.09 -10.17 4.90
C THR A 39 -11.53 -9.77 5.24
N LEU A 40 -11.73 -8.74 6.06
CA LEU A 40 -13.06 -8.28 6.45
C LEU A 40 -13.91 -7.85 5.26
N MET A 41 -13.32 -7.09 4.33
CA MET A 41 -14.03 -6.54 3.18
C MET A 41 -14.21 -7.55 2.04
N SER A 42 -13.35 -8.57 1.93
CA SER A 42 -13.49 -9.63 0.94
C SER A 42 -14.48 -10.72 1.36
N GLN A 43 -14.82 -10.81 2.65
CA GLN A 43 -15.76 -11.81 3.19
C GLN A 43 -17.25 -11.40 3.10
N GLY A 44 -17.55 -10.12 2.82
CA GLY A 44 -18.86 -9.51 3.06
C GLY A 44 -19.77 -9.29 1.85
N MET A 45 -19.55 -9.91 0.69
CA MET A 45 -20.45 -9.72 -0.45
C MET A 45 -21.76 -10.50 -0.29
N VAL A 46 -22.75 -9.84 0.32
CA VAL A 46 -24.17 -10.22 0.20
C VAL A 46 -24.77 -9.38 -0.92
N THR A 47 -25.34 -10.04 -1.93
CA THR A 47 -26.11 -9.34 -2.98
C THR A 47 -27.33 -8.68 -2.33
N ALA A 48 -27.28 -7.38 -2.07
CA ALA A 48 -28.42 -6.58 -1.65
C ALA A 48 -28.89 -5.75 -2.85
N GLY A 49 -29.93 -6.23 -3.56
CA GLY A 49 -30.52 -5.50 -4.67
C GLY A 49 -31.52 -6.33 -5.48
N GLY A 50 -32.75 -5.84 -5.61
CA GLY A 50 -33.75 -6.33 -6.56
C GLY A 50 -33.46 -5.79 -7.96
N GLY A 51 -32.52 -6.41 -8.67
CA GLY A 51 -32.27 -6.19 -10.10
C GLY A 51 -32.70 -7.40 -10.93
N ASN A 52 -32.73 -7.24 -12.27
CA ASN A 52 -33.00 -8.30 -13.25
C ASN A 52 -32.33 -9.62 -12.83
N ALA A 53 -33.09 -10.71 -12.86
CA ALA A 53 -32.66 -12.05 -12.48
C ALA A 53 -31.37 -12.50 -13.21
N GLU A 54 -31.10 -12.01 -14.43
CA GLU A 54 -29.83 -12.26 -15.14
C GLU A 54 -28.61 -11.58 -14.50
N ILE A 55 -28.74 -10.34 -14.02
CA ILE A 55 -27.64 -9.61 -13.38
C ILE A 55 -27.41 -10.18 -11.98
N ALA A 56 -28.49 -10.51 -11.27
CA ALA A 56 -28.40 -11.19 -9.98
C ALA A 56 -27.83 -12.61 -10.09
N GLY A 57 -28.15 -13.33 -11.19
CA GLY A 57 -27.61 -14.64 -11.52
C GLY A 57 -26.14 -14.59 -11.90
N PHE A 58 -25.74 -13.69 -12.80
CA PHE A 58 -24.33 -13.46 -13.16
C PHE A 58 -23.49 -13.10 -11.93
N VAL A 59 -23.97 -12.19 -11.08
CA VAL A 59 -23.26 -11.81 -9.86
C VAL A 59 -23.21 -12.96 -8.85
N ARG A 60 -24.25 -13.80 -8.73
CA ARG A 60 -24.21 -15.00 -7.87
C ARG A 60 -23.24 -16.05 -8.39
N ASP A 61 -23.37 -16.44 -9.65
CA ASP A 61 -22.55 -17.49 -10.27
C ASP A 61 -21.07 -17.09 -10.29
N TYR A 62 -20.79 -15.79 -10.43
CA TYR A 62 -19.45 -15.23 -10.40
C TYR A 62 -18.88 -15.03 -8.99
N LEU A 63 -19.72 -14.75 -7.99
CA LEU A 63 -19.31 -14.77 -6.58
C LEU A 63 -19.07 -16.20 -6.07
N ASP A 64 -19.77 -17.19 -6.64
CA ASP A 64 -19.60 -18.62 -6.37
C ASP A 64 -18.35 -19.24 -7.03
N LEU A 65 -17.74 -18.57 -8.02
CA LEU A 65 -16.40 -18.93 -8.49
C LEU A 65 -15.41 -18.65 -7.36
N GLY A 66 -14.90 -19.70 -6.72
CA GLY A 66 -14.15 -19.68 -5.45
C GLY A 66 -12.90 -18.78 -5.34
N LEU A 67 -12.57 -18.00 -6.37
CA LEU A 67 -11.49 -17.00 -6.40
C LEU A 67 -11.99 -15.55 -6.24
N SER A 68 -13.31 -15.30 -6.24
CA SER A 68 -13.91 -13.97 -6.10
C SER A 68 -13.40 -13.22 -4.87
N ARG A 69 -13.28 -13.93 -3.74
CA ARG A 69 -12.72 -13.41 -2.49
C ARG A 69 -11.26 -13.00 -2.63
N THR A 70 -10.45 -13.78 -3.34
CA THR A 70 -9.03 -13.47 -3.57
C THR A 70 -8.87 -12.24 -4.44
N TYR A 71 -9.65 -12.13 -5.53
CA TYR A 71 -9.66 -10.92 -6.36
C TYR A 71 -10.09 -9.68 -5.56
N LEU A 72 -11.14 -9.77 -4.75
CA LEU A 72 -11.58 -8.67 -3.89
C LEU A 72 -10.55 -8.32 -2.83
N ALA A 73 -9.88 -9.30 -2.24
CA ALA A 73 -8.80 -9.05 -1.28
C ALA A 73 -7.66 -8.26 -1.95
N HIS A 74 -7.30 -8.59 -3.19
CA HIS A 74 -6.34 -7.80 -3.97
C HIS A 74 -6.82 -6.37 -4.21
N VAL A 75 -8.07 -6.18 -4.63
CA VAL A 75 -8.65 -4.84 -4.84
C VAL A 75 -8.63 -4.02 -3.57
N VAL A 76 -9.05 -4.61 -2.46
CA VAL A 76 -9.11 -3.91 -1.16
C VAL A 76 -7.70 -3.59 -0.67
N ARG A 77 -6.76 -4.53 -0.79
CA ARG A 77 -5.35 -4.27 -0.46
C ARG A 77 -4.82 -3.11 -1.29
N ASP A 78 -5.00 -3.13 -2.60
CA ASP A 78 -4.51 -2.07 -3.49
C ASP A 78 -5.19 -0.72 -3.15
N ALA A 79 -6.48 -0.72 -2.81
CA ALA A 79 -7.19 0.47 -2.35
C ALA A 79 -6.60 1.05 -1.07
N PHE A 80 -6.33 0.23 -0.06
CA PHE A 80 -5.77 0.73 1.19
C PHE A 80 -4.28 1.07 1.10
N VAL A 81 -3.50 0.33 0.31
CA VAL A 81 -2.06 0.55 0.17
C VAL A 81 -1.75 1.66 -0.83
N CYS A 82 -2.39 1.69 -1.99
CA CYS A 82 -2.11 2.63 -3.08
C CYS A 82 -3.19 3.71 -3.25
N GLY A 83 -4.19 3.74 -2.37
CA GLY A 83 -5.33 4.67 -2.42
C GLY A 83 -6.44 4.23 -3.38
N ASN A 84 -6.14 3.34 -4.33
CA ASN A 84 -7.08 2.88 -5.35
C ASN A 84 -6.86 1.41 -5.65
N GLY A 85 -7.96 0.66 -5.80
CA GLY A 85 -7.96 -0.73 -6.24
C GLY A 85 -8.92 -0.91 -7.40
N TYR A 86 -8.52 -1.68 -8.41
CA TYR A 86 -9.26 -1.81 -9.66
C TYR A 86 -9.37 -3.27 -10.08
N LEU A 87 -10.58 -3.69 -10.44
CA LEU A 87 -10.86 -5.00 -10.99
C LEU A 87 -11.75 -4.86 -12.22
N SER A 88 -11.20 -5.21 -13.36
CA SER A 88 -11.88 -5.15 -14.66
C SER A 88 -12.51 -6.49 -15.00
N TRP A 89 -13.63 -6.46 -15.70
CA TRP A 89 -14.29 -7.63 -16.29
C TRP A 89 -14.84 -7.32 -17.69
N GLY A 90 -14.87 -8.32 -18.57
CA GLY A 90 -15.46 -8.23 -19.92
C GLY A 90 -14.44 -8.39 -21.04
N GLN A 91 -14.85 -8.06 -22.28
CA GLN A 91 -14.08 -8.30 -23.51
C GLN A 91 -12.76 -7.50 -23.58
N VAL A 92 -11.75 -8.01 -22.88
CA VAL A 92 -10.33 -7.74 -23.09
C VAL A 92 -9.75 -9.05 -23.65
N PRO A 93 -8.74 -9.02 -24.55
CA PRO A 93 -8.10 -10.25 -24.99
C PRO A 93 -7.57 -11.07 -23.79
N ASP A 94 -7.73 -12.40 -23.85
CA ASP A 94 -7.10 -13.41 -23.00
C ASP A 94 -7.60 -13.63 -21.54
N GLU A 95 -8.35 -12.72 -20.89
CA GLU A 95 -8.89 -12.95 -19.53
C GLU A 95 -10.28 -12.31 -19.28
N ASP A 96 -11.18 -13.06 -18.62
CA ASP A 96 -12.52 -12.56 -18.22
C ASP A 96 -12.49 -11.58 -17.04
N ILE A 97 -11.42 -11.62 -16.23
CA ILE A 97 -11.24 -10.88 -14.97
C ILE A 97 -9.79 -10.44 -14.85
N ARG A 98 -9.54 -9.16 -14.57
CA ARG A 98 -8.17 -8.64 -14.46
C ARG A 98 -8.01 -7.61 -13.35
N LEU A 99 -6.99 -7.79 -12.51
CA LEU A 99 -6.54 -6.77 -11.56
C LEU A 99 -5.73 -5.71 -12.32
N LEU A 100 -6.12 -4.45 -12.23
CA LEU A 100 -5.38 -3.35 -12.85
C LEU A 100 -4.48 -2.69 -11.81
N ARG A 101 -3.26 -2.31 -12.22
CA ARG A 101 -2.32 -1.66 -11.31
C ARG A 101 -2.76 -0.20 -11.07
N PRO A 102 -2.81 0.28 -9.83
CA PRO A 102 -3.26 1.64 -9.56
C PRO A 102 -2.48 2.73 -10.29
N GLU A 103 -1.17 2.55 -10.46
CA GLU A 103 -0.28 3.47 -11.18
C GLU A 103 -0.47 3.50 -12.70
N SER A 104 -1.10 2.49 -13.28
CA SER A 104 -1.31 2.43 -14.73
C SER A 104 -2.69 2.91 -15.16
N VAL A 105 -3.60 3.18 -14.21
CA VAL A 105 -5.00 3.51 -14.50
C VAL A 105 -5.25 5.01 -14.44
N ALA A 106 -5.86 5.54 -15.49
CA ALA A 106 -6.45 6.87 -15.53
C ALA A 106 -7.98 6.80 -15.60
N ILE A 107 -8.66 7.47 -14.68
CA ILE A 107 -10.12 7.57 -14.63
C ILE A 107 -10.58 8.71 -15.56
N GLN A 108 -11.50 8.40 -16.47
CA GLN A 108 -12.11 9.38 -17.36
C GLN A 108 -13.39 9.95 -16.73
N GLY A 109 -13.74 11.18 -17.11
CA GLY A 109 -14.94 11.88 -16.59
C GLY A 109 -16.27 11.24 -17.01
N ASP A 110 -16.26 10.33 -17.99
CA ASP A 110 -17.42 9.58 -18.48
C ASP A 110 -17.63 8.24 -17.74
N GLY A 111 -16.83 7.96 -16.71
CA GLY A 111 -16.89 6.71 -15.95
C GLY A 111 -16.15 5.53 -16.58
N THR A 112 -15.36 5.77 -17.64
CA THR A 112 -14.45 4.77 -18.20
C THR A 112 -13.04 4.86 -17.59
N PHE A 113 -12.25 3.81 -17.79
CA PHE A 113 -10.89 3.70 -17.24
C PHE A 113 -9.93 3.35 -18.38
N ILE A 114 -8.77 4.00 -18.41
CA ILE A 114 -7.70 3.71 -19.36
C ILE A 114 -6.53 3.09 -18.59
N GLU A 115 -6.14 1.88 -18.95
CA GLU A 115 -4.90 1.25 -18.46
C GLU A 115 -3.76 1.52 -19.46
N ARG A 116 -2.69 2.15 -18.99
CA ARG A 116 -1.45 2.32 -19.76
C ARG A 116 -0.61 1.06 -19.66
N THR A 117 -0.47 0.33 -20.76
CA THR A 117 0.36 -0.87 -20.85
C THR A 117 1.58 -0.62 -21.75
N PRO A 118 2.62 -1.48 -21.71
CA PRO A 118 3.74 -1.39 -22.66
C PRO A 118 3.32 -1.50 -24.13
N GLU A 119 2.17 -2.14 -24.40
CA GLU A 119 1.62 -2.39 -25.74
C GLU A 119 0.70 -1.25 -26.21
N GLY A 120 0.33 -0.33 -25.31
CA GLY A 120 -0.55 0.80 -25.57
C GLY A 120 -1.64 0.97 -24.51
N ASP A 121 -2.54 1.93 -24.76
CA ASP A 121 -3.65 2.24 -23.87
C ASP A 121 -4.83 1.28 -24.11
N VAL A 122 -5.32 0.67 -23.03
CA VAL A 122 -6.47 -0.25 -23.06
C VAL A 122 -7.67 0.41 -22.37
N LEU A 123 -8.82 0.43 -23.05
CA LEU A 123 -10.06 1.00 -22.53
C LEU A 123 -10.88 -0.06 -21.76
N HIS A 124 -11.17 0.23 -20.50
CA HIS A 124 -12.01 -0.60 -19.63
C HIS A 124 -13.33 0.10 -19.31
N ARG A 125 -14.45 -0.59 -19.57
CA ARG A 125 -15.81 -0.06 -19.36
C ARG A 125 -16.54 -0.66 -18.17
N ARG A 126 -16.07 -1.79 -17.65
CA ARG A 126 -16.66 -2.46 -16.49
C ARG A 126 -15.56 -2.72 -15.48
N VAL A 127 -15.40 -1.78 -14.56
CA VAL A 127 -14.37 -1.81 -13.52
C VAL A 127 -15.04 -1.61 -12.17
N LEU A 128 -14.77 -2.50 -11.22
CA LEU A 128 -14.94 -2.19 -9.81
C LEU A 128 -13.76 -1.33 -9.36
N HIS A 129 -14.06 -0.11 -8.95
CA HIS A 129 -13.12 0.80 -8.33
C HIS A 129 -13.41 0.91 -6.84
N VAL A 130 -12.41 0.59 -6.01
CA VAL A 130 -12.44 0.80 -4.57
C VAL A 130 -11.42 1.88 -4.22
N LYS A 131 -11.87 2.90 -3.48
CA LYS A 131 -11.00 3.95 -2.93
C LYS A 131 -10.58 3.56 -1.51
N GLY A 132 -9.33 3.84 -1.14
CA GLY A 132 -8.85 3.69 0.24
C GLY A 132 -9.55 4.67 1.18
N ALA A 133 -9.08 5.92 1.21
CA ALA A 133 -9.80 7.04 1.78
C ALA A 133 -10.33 7.95 0.67
N SER A 134 -11.61 8.32 0.71
CA SER A 134 -12.20 9.23 -0.28
C SER A 134 -11.76 10.68 -0.03
N GLN A 135 -11.38 11.37 -1.09
CA GLN A 135 -11.14 12.81 -1.10
C GLN A 135 -12.31 13.51 -1.81
N ALA A 136 -12.78 14.63 -1.24
CA ALA A 136 -13.81 15.44 -1.88
C ALA A 136 -13.32 15.94 -3.24
N ASP A 137 -14.19 15.89 -4.24
CA ASP A 137 -13.94 16.35 -5.61
C ASP A 137 -12.77 15.66 -6.34
N SER A 138 -12.28 14.52 -5.83
CA SER A 138 -11.26 13.70 -6.50
C SER A 138 -11.87 12.39 -7.02
N PRO A 139 -11.60 12.01 -8.28
CA PRO A 139 -11.93 10.68 -8.78
C PRO A 139 -11.05 9.61 -8.12
N TYR A 140 -9.94 9.95 -7.47
CA TYR A 140 -9.02 9.01 -6.82
C TYR A 140 -9.22 8.96 -5.30
N GLY A 141 -8.78 7.85 -4.70
CA GLY A 141 -8.63 7.70 -3.25
C GLY A 141 -7.18 7.93 -2.79
N ILE A 142 -7.05 8.13 -1.48
CA ILE A 142 -5.81 8.35 -0.74
C ILE A 142 -5.44 7.06 0.00
N SER A 143 -4.15 6.75 0.08
CA SER A 143 -3.68 5.57 0.82
C SER A 143 -3.75 5.80 2.33
N ILE A 144 -4.21 4.79 3.06
CA ILE A 144 -4.22 4.84 4.53
C ILE A 144 -2.83 4.68 5.13
N LEU A 145 -1.83 4.31 4.31
CA LEU A 145 -0.43 4.17 4.73
C LEU A 145 0.38 5.46 4.54
N GLU A 146 -0.18 6.51 3.92
CA GLU A 146 0.54 7.79 3.76
C GLU A 146 1.15 8.34 5.06
N PRO A 147 0.44 8.32 6.22
CA PRO A 147 1.03 8.77 7.48
C PRO A 147 2.29 8.00 7.91
N LEU A 148 2.47 6.77 7.43
CA LEU A 148 3.62 5.93 7.77
C LEU A 148 4.85 6.21 6.91
N VAL A 149 4.74 6.97 5.82
CA VAL A 149 5.89 7.28 4.94
C VAL A 149 6.98 7.99 5.72
N LEU A 150 6.62 9.01 6.50
CA LEU A 150 7.59 9.75 7.31
C LEU A 150 8.19 8.88 8.42
N LEU A 151 7.38 8.02 9.05
CA LEU A 151 7.83 7.12 10.11
C LEU A 151 8.82 6.08 9.58
N GLN A 152 8.59 5.59 8.36
CA GLN A 152 9.51 4.68 7.68
C GLN A 152 10.86 5.36 7.41
N ILE A 153 10.88 6.62 6.97
CA ILE A 153 12.13 7.39 6.78
C ILE A 153 12.88 7.57 8.10
N GLN A 154 12.16 7.90 9.19
CA GLN A 154 12.75 8.03 10.52
C GLN A 154 13.34 6.71 11.02
N LYS A 155 12.63 5.60 10.79
CA LYS A 155 13.12 4.25 11.11
C LYS A 155 14.40 3.93 10.36
N GLU A 156 14.42 4.14 9.05
CA GLU A 156 15.60 3.86 8.21
C GLU A 156 16.81 4.69 8.65
N THR A 157 16.60 5.98 8.93
CA THR A 157 17.65 6.87 9.42
C THR A 157 18.21 6.39 10.77
N ALA A 158 17.35 5.98 11.70
CA ALA A 158 17.77 5.50 13.01
C ALA A 158 18.50 4.14 12.90
N ASP A 159 17.99 3.22 12.08
CA ASP A 159 18.63 1.93 11.81
C ASP A 159 20.01 2.11 11.15
N GLU A 160 20.16 3.06 10.22
CA GLU A 160 21.45 3.41 9.62
C GLU A 160 22.43 3.98 10.65
N LEU A 161 21.97 4.88 11.51
CA LEU A 161 22.80 5.43 12.60
C LEU A 161 23.31 4.32 13.54
N LYS A 162 22.44 3.36 13.89
CA LYS A 162 22.84 2.20 14.70
C LYS A 162 23.85 1.32 13.98
N ALA A 163 23.63 1.04 12.69
CA ALA A 163 24.55 0.25 11.88
C ALA A 163 25.92 0.93 11.77
N ARG A 164 25.95 2.25 11.55
CA ARG A 164 27.18 3.05 11.48
C ARG A 164 27.92 3.05 12.81
N ALA A 165 27.22 3.25 13.92
CA ALA A 165 27.81 3.18 15.25
C ALA A 165 28.40 1.81 15.56
N ALA A 166 27.73 0.73 15.18
CA ALA A 166 28.26 -0.63 15.32
C ALA A 166 29.51 -0.86 14.46
N ALA A 167 29.49 -0.41 13.20
CA ALA A 167 30.62 -0.54 12.27
C ALA A 167 31.85 0.27 12.73
N TRP A 168 31.64 1.42 13.35
CA TRP A 168 32.73 2.29 13.81
C TRP A 168 33.24 1.95 15.22
N ASN A 169 32.56 1.05 15.93
CA ASN A 169 32.99 0.60 17.27
C ASN A 169 34.12 -0.45 17.20
N VAL A 170 35.24 -0.08 16.57
CA VAL A 170 36.43 -0.94 16.40
C VAL A 170 37.70 -0.13 16.63
N ASP A 171 38.79 -0.76 17.07
CA ASP A 171 40.05 -0.06 17.40
C ASP A 171 40.76 0.62 16.23
N ALA A 172 40.38 0.27 14.99
CA ALA A 172 40.89 0.90 13.79
C ALA A 172 40.35 2.33 13.56
N VAL A 173 39.26 2.73 14.23
CA VAL A 173 38.63 4.06 14.06
C VAL A 173 39.12 5.01 15.16
N PRO A 174 39.48 6.28 14.84
CA PRO A 174 39.91 7.26 15.83
C PRO A 174 38.89 7.44 16.96
N VAL A 175 39.38 7.55 18.20
CA VAL A 175 38.57 7.61 19.44
C VAL A 175 37.43 8.63 19.32
N GLU A 176 37.71 9.84 18.84
CA GLU A 176 36.73 10.92 18.69
C GLU A 176 35.52 10.52 17.81
N HIS A 177 35.77 9.79 16.71
CA HIS A 177 34.70 9.32 15.83
C HIS A 177 33.90 8.17 16.45
N ARG A 178 34.54 7.33 17.25
CA ARG A 178 33.87 6.25 18.00
C ARG A 178 32.96 6.82 19.07
N GLU A 179 33.48 7.76 19.86
CA GLU A 179 32.71 8.44 20.91
C GLU A 179 31.53 9.20 20.32
N TYR A 180 31.73 9.92 19.21
CA TYR A 180 30.65 10.59 18.51
C TYR A 180 29.58 9.59 18.05
N ALA A 181 29.96 8.51 17.36
CA ALA A 181 29.00 7.54 16.86
C ALA A 181 28.22 6.82 17.97
N LEU A 182 28.89 6.46 19.07
CA LEU A 182 28.25 5.87 20.24
C LEU A 182 27.34 6.87 20.97
N SER A 183 27.67 8.16 20.99
CA SER A 183 26.84 9.22 21.59
C SER A 183 25.48 9.38 20.90
N MET A 184 25.38 8.97 19.63
CA MET A 184 24.17 9.05 18.81
C MET A 184 23.22 7.84 19.00
N LEU A 185 23.69 6.74 19.62
CA LEU A 185 22.88 5.53 19.83
C LEU A 185 21.60 5.79 20.64
N PRO A 186 21.63 6.52 21.78
CA PRO A 186 20.40 6.78 22.55
C PRO A 186 19.37 7.61 21.78
N PHE A 187 19.82 8.46 20.85
CA PHE A 187 18.91 9.20 19.97
C PHE A 187 18.21 8.24 19.00
N ALA A 188 18.97 7.39 18.32
CA ALA A 188 18.41 6.41 17.38
C ALA A 188 17.43 5.44 18.07
N GLU A 189 17.74 4.98 19.29
CA GLU A 189 16.84 4.12 20.07
C GLU A 189 15.51 4.80 20.40
N ARG A 190 15.55 6.05 20.88
CA ARG A 190 14.32 6.83 21.15
C ARG A 190 13.51 7.08 19.89
N THR A 191 14.15 7.31 18.74
CA THR A 191 13.47 7.46 17.46
C THR A 191 12.73 6.18 17.08
N LEU A 192 13.37 5.02 17.20
CA LEU A 192 12.74 3.72 16.90
C LEU A 192 11.55 3.45 17.82
N GLU A 193 11.68 3.72 19.12
CA GLU A 193 10.57 3.58 20.08
C GLU A 193 9.40 4.52 19.75
N THR A 194 9.71 5.75 19.34
CA THR A 194 8.70 6.73 18.91
C THR A 194 7.98 6.26 17.65
N VAL A 195 8.73 5.77 16.65
CA VAL A 195 8.15 5.22 15.41
C VAL A 195 7.24 4.03 15.70
N GLU A 196 7.66 3.12 16.58
CA GLU A 196 6.83 1.97 16.96
C GLU A 196 5.53 2.43 17.64
N THR A 197 5.64 3.37 18.58
CA THR A 197 4.48 3.93 19.30
C THR A 197 3.53 4.65 18.35
N GLN A 198 4.04 5.46 17.43
CA GLN A 198 3.22 6.20 16.47
C GLN A 198 2.57 5.27 15.44
N THR A 199 3.30 4.28 14.93
CA THR A 199 2.74 3.24 14.06
C THR A 199 1.63 2.48 14.77
N LYS A 200 1.83 2.14 16.05
CA LYS A 200 0.80 1.54 16.89
C LYS A 200 -0.40 2.45 17.06
N ASN A 201 -0.24 3.75 17.28
CA ASN A 201 -1.38 4.64 17.46
C ASN A 201 -2.18 4.84 16.16
N ILE A 202 -1.52 4.86 15.01
CA ILE A 202 -2.16 4.99 13.70
C ILE A 202 -2.94 3.72 13.33
N LEU A 203 -2.32 2.54 13.48
CA LEU A 203 -2.90 1.26 13.08
C LEU A 203 -3.64 0.52 14.20
N GLY A 204 -3.46 0.95 15.44
CA GLY A 204 -4.00 0.36 16.66
C GLY A 204 -5.52 0.19 16.63
N PRO A 205 -6.32 1.15 16.12
CA PRO A 205 -7.76 0.93 15.97
C PRO A 205 -8.13 -0.28 15.10
N VAL A 206 -7.26 -0.71 14.19
CA VAL A 206 -7.46 -1.89 13.33
C VAL A 206 -6.88 -3.17 13.97
N LEU A 207 -5.77 -3.05 14.71
CA LEU A 207 -4.98 -4.18 15.20
C LEU A 207 -5.10 -4.49 16.70
N ASP A 208 -5.38 -3.50 17.54
CA ASP A 208 -5.49 -3.68 18.98
C ASP A 208 -6.89 -4.25 19.29
N ARG A 209 -6.91 -5.57 19.20
CA ARG A 209 -7.99 -6.53 19.44
C ARG A 209 -8.73 -6.32 20.75
N ASN A 210 -9.75 -5.47 20.76
CA ASN A 210 -10.83 -5.59 21.74
C ASN A 210 -12.22 -5.80 21.10
N THR A 211 -12.34 -5.83 19.77
CA THR A 211 -13.67 -5.96 19.12
C THR A 211 -13.74 -6.87 17.89
N LEU A 212 -12.64 -7.21 17.22
CA LEU A 212 -12.66 -7.99 15.97
C LEU A 212 -11.61 -9.12 16.00
N ASP A 213 -12.04 -10.36 16.28
CA ASP A 213 -11.19 -11.55 16.14
C ASP A 213 -11.25 -12.06 14.69
N VAL A 214 -10.40 -11.47 13.84
CA VAL A 214 -10.33 -11.81 12.41
C VAL A 214 -9.17 -12.77 12.17
N GLN A 215 -9.49 -13.98 11.73
CA GLN A 215 -8.49 -14.92 11.23
C GLN A 215 -8.22 -14.66 9.76
N VAL A 216 -7.01 -14.18 9.46
CA VAL A 216 -6.54 -13.98 8.07
C VAL A 216 -6.27 -15.35 7.44
N PRO A 217 -6.93 -15.71 6.33
CA PRO A 217 -6.73 -17.00 5.67
C PRO A 217 -5.36 -17.06 4.98
N ALA A 218 -4.72 -18.24 5.00
CA ALA A 218 -3.40 -18.45 4.39
C ALA A 218 -3.37 -18.20 2.86
N GLY A 219 -4.51 -18.29 2.18
CA GLY A 219 -4.69 -18.02 0.75
C GLY A 219 -5.45 -16.73 0.46
N LEU A 220 -5.27 -15.68 1.28
CA LEU A 220 -5.94 -14.39 1.07
C LEU A 220 -5.63 -13.78 -0.31
N TYR A 221 -4.39 -13.95 -0.78
CA TYR A 221 -3.90 -13.48 -2.08
C TYR A 221 -3.50 -14.66 -2.97
N PHE A 222 -3.36 -14.43 -4.27
CA PHE A 222 -2.77 -15.43 -5.18
C PHE A 222 -1.34 -15.79 -4.75
N ALA A 223 -0.96 -17.05 -4.96
CA ALA A 223 0.36 -17.54 -4.59
C ALA A 223 1.47 -16.72 -5.30
N GLY A 224 2.45 -16.25 -4.52
CA GLY A 224 3.53 -15.39 -5.02
C GLY A 224 3.18 -13.91 -5.11
N ALA A 225 1.92 -13.53 -4.81
CA ALA A 225 1.45 -12.15 -4.79
C ALA A 225 1.26 -11.59 -3.38
N GLU A 226 1.81 -12.24 -2.35
CA GLU A 226 1.74 -11.81 -0.94
C GLU A 226 2.55 -10.52 -0.70
N LYS A 227 3.61 -10.30 -1.49
CA LYS A 227 4.33 -9.03 -1.55
C LYS A 227 3.89 -8.23 -2.77
N MET A 228 3.69 -6.93 -2.59
CA MET A 228 3.29 -6.05 -3.68
C MET A 228 4.49 -5.63 -4.53
N GLN A 229 4.30 -5.57 -5.85
CA GLN A 229 5.32 -5.18 -6.83
C GLN A 229 4.73 -4.24 -7.90
N PRO A 230 5.52 -3.33 -8.50
CA PRO A 230 6.86 -2.94 -8.04
C PRO A 230 6.80 -2.19 -6.71
N ALA A 231 7.72 -2.50 -5.81
CA ALA A 231 7.97 -1.72 -4.59
C ALA A 231 9.29 -0.96 -4.73
N ALA A 232 9.34 0.27 -4.24
CA ALA A 232 10.56 1.08 -4.26
C ALA A 232 11.65 0.38 -3.43
N GLN A 233 12.85 0.22 -3.99
CA GLN A 233 14.01 -0.30 -3.25
C GLN A 233 14.82 0.80 -2.55
N ALA A 234 14.54 2.08 -2.83
CA ALA A 234 15.22 3.21 -2.22
C ALA A 234 14.25 4.39 -1.99
N ILE A 235 14.01 4.71 -0.72
CA ILE A 235 13.77 6.09 -0.25
C ILE A 235 15.01 6.52 0.54
N ALA A 236 16.19 6.00 0.16
CA ALA A 236 17.42 6.54 0.67
C ALA A 236 17.55 7.94 0.05
N MET A 237 17.63 8.97 0.89
CA MET A 237 18.27 10.21 0.45
C MET A 237 19.58 9.82 -0.24
N PRO A 238 19.92 10.39 -1.41
CA PRO A 238 21.18 10.08 -2.03
C PRO A 238 22.26 10.25 -0.97
N ALA A 239 22.92 9.14 -0.63
CA ALA A 239 24.11 9.20 0.19
C ALA A 239 25.01 10.19 -0.53
N ALA A 240 25.28 11.34 0.09
CA ALA A 240 26.28 12.25 -0.41
C ALA A 240 27.52 11.39 -0.67
N SER A 241 27.87 11.26 -1.94
CA SER A 241 29.09 10.64 -2.39
C SER A 241 30.23 11.47 -1.81
N ASN A 242 30.62 11.13 -0.58
CA ASN A 242 31.84 11.60 0.03
C ASN A 242 32.98 10.85 -0.66
N GLU A 243 33.27 11.24 -1.89
CA GLU A 243 34.63 11.23 -2.38
C GLU A 243 35.41 12.22 -1.51
N VAL A 244 35.99 11.72 -0.42
CA VAL A 244 37.09 12.42 0.24
C VAL A 244 38.35 11.86 -0.37
N SER A 245 38.93 12.68 -1.26
CA SER A 245 40.30 12.57 -1.76
C SER A 245 41.31 12.76 -0.63
#